data_AF-A0A7J8JAY1-F1
#
_entry.id   AF-A0A7J8JAY1-F1
#
_cell.length_a   1.000
_cell.length_b   1.000
_cell.length_c   1.000
_cell.angle_alpha   90.00
_cell.angle_beta   90.00
_cell.angle_gamma   90.00
#
_symmetry.space_group_name_H-M   'P 1'
#
loop_
_entity.id
_entity.type
_entity.pdbx_description
1 polymer ?
#
loop_
_entity_poly.entity_id
_entity_poly.type
_entity_poly.pdbx_seq_one_letter_code
_entity_poly.pdbx_strand_id
1 'polypeptide(L)'
;MNLCLRSAGKNMCAKAAGLVLKVLSDLLGHENHEIQPYVNGALYSILSIPAIREEARAMGMEDILRCFLREGSAETARQIEFIIKQLNSEELLDAVLESDDDEDEDDEDHDSMEADLDKDELIQPQLGELSGEKLLTTEYLGIMTNTGKTRRKGPASVQWSGAEPLRRPVTPGGHRNGYPV
;
A
#
# COMPACT_ATOMS: atom_id res chain seq x y z
N MET A 1 -6.31 0.02 4.75
CA MET A 1 -5.93 1.43 4.98
C MET A 1 -6.36 2.25 3.77
N ASN A 2 -7.39 3.10 3.91
CA ASN A 2 -7.96 3.97 2.88
C ASN A 2 -8.79 5.07 3.59
N LEU A 3 -8.12 5.86 4.44
CA LEU A 3 -8.79 6.77 5.38
C LEU A 3 -9.71 7.78 4.67
N CYS A 4 -9.25 8.31 3.53
CA CYS A 4 -10.01 9.26 2.73
C CYS A 4 -11.25 8.64 2.06
N LEU A 5 -11.40 7.32 2.04
CA LEU A 5 -12.63 6.69 1.55
C LEU A 5 -13.74 6.69 2.62
N ARG A 6 -13.40 6.83 3.91
CA ARG A 6 -14.42 6.93 4.98
C ARG A 6 -14.79 8.39 5.22
N SER A 7 -16.08 8.64 5.47
CA SER A 7 -16.62 9.95 5.87
C SER A 7 -15.83 10.60 7.01
N ALA A 8 -15.44 9.84 8.04
CA ALA A 8 -14.62 10.34 9.14
C ALA A 8 -13.25 10.87 8.68
N GLY A 9 -12.59 10.17 7.76
CA GLY A 9 -11.30 10.60 7.22
C GLY A 9 -11.43 11.84 6.34
N LYS A 10 -12.43 11.88 5.44
CA LYS A 10 -12.73 13.06 4.62
C LYS A 10 -13.01 14.29 5.51
N ASN A 11 -13.82 14.13 6.55
CA ASN A 11 -14.12 15.20 7.51
C ASN A 11 -12.89 15.69 8.29
N MET A 12 -11.96 14.80 8.62
CA MET A 12 -10.68 15.19 9.23
C MET A 12 -9.80 15.96 8.24
N CYS A 13 -9.75 15.56 6.97
CA CYS A 13 -9.07 16.31 5.91
C CYS A 13 -9.65 17.72 5.75
N ALA A 14 -10.96 17.89 5.88
CA ALA A 14 -11.61 19.21 5.76
C ALA A 14 -11.12 20.21 6.82
N LYS A 15 -10.81 19.74 8.04
CA LYS A 15 -10.27 20.60 9.12
C LYS A 15 -8.85 21.12 8.83
N ALA A 16 -8.10 20.42 7.99
CA ALA A 16 -6.72 20.74 7.63
C ALA A 16 -6.52 20.80 6.11
N ALA A 17 -7.54 21.25 5.38
CA ALA A 17 -7.63 21.13 3.92
C ALA A 17 -6.41 21.71 3.20
N GLY A 18 -5.97 22.92 3.58
CA GLY A 18 -4.81 23.56 2.97
C GLY A 18 -3.51 22.76 3.14
N LEU A 19 -3.30 22.15 4.31
CA LEU A 19 -2.11 21.30 4.54
C LEU A 19 -2.19 20.00 3.75
N VAL A 20 -3.36 19.34 3.77
CA VAL A 20 -3.56 18.07 3.06
C VAL A 20 -3.37 18.26 1.55
N LEU A 21 -4.02 19.28 0.99
CA LEU A 21 -3.92 19.57 -0.44
C LEU A 21 -2.51 19.98 -0.84
N LYS A 22 -1.80 20.77 -0.01
CA LYS A 22 -0.39 21.09 -0.25
C LYS A 22 0.47 19.82 -0.33
N VAL A 23 0.32 18.91 0.63
CA VAL A 23 1.07 17.64 0.63
C VAL A 23 0.74 16.81 -0.61
N LEU A 24 -0.54 16.74 -1.00
CA LEU A 24 -0.95 16.01 -2.20
C LEU A 24 -0.40 16.66 -3.48
N SER A 25 -0.33 17.99 -3.56
CA SER A 25 0.32 18.70 -4.67
C SER A 25 1.82 18.41 -4.75
N ASP A 26 2.52 18.41 -3.61
CA ASP A 26 3.96 18.09 -3.55
C ASP A 26 4.22 16.65 -4.00
N LEU A 27 3.34 15.71 -3.63
CA LEU A 27 3.42 14.30 -4.03
C LEU A 27 3.06 14.05 -5.50
N LEU A 28 2.23 14.90 -6.10
CA LEU A 28 1.81 14.75 -7.50
C LEU A 28 3.00 14.90 -8.46
N GLY A 29 3.97 15.74 -8.11
CA GLY A 29 5.22 15.96 -8.85
C GLY A 29 6.40 15.09 -8.40
N HIS A 30 6.16 14.07 -7.58
CA HIS A 30 7.24 13.22 -7.07
C HIS A 30 7.82 12.30 -8.17
N GLU A 31 9.12 12.02 -8.10
CA GLU A 31 9.84 11.19 -9.08
C GLU A 31 9.33 9.74 -9.12
N ASN A 32 8.75 9.27 -8.01
CA ASN A 32 8.16 7.94 -7.95
C ASN A 32 6.76 7.95 -8.58
N HIS A 33 6.65 7.48 -9.82
CA HIS A 33 5.37 7.42 -10.52
C HIS A 33 4.40 6.37 -9.93
N GLU A 34 4.88 5.38 -9.16
CA GLU A 34 4.03 4.36 -8.53
C GLU A 34 3.11 4.96 -7.44
N ILE A 35 3.43 6.13 -6.90
CA ILE A 35 2.58 6.78 -5.90
C ILE A 35 1.42 7.58 -6.51
N GLN A 36 1.49 7.90 -7.81
CA GLN A 36 0.51 8.77 -8.48
C GLN A 36 -0.93 8.24 -8.40
N PRO A 37 -1.21 6.94 -8.62
CA PRO A 37 -2.57 6.41 -8.52
C PRO A 37 -3.19 6.63 -7.14
N TYR A 38 -2.39 6.50 -6.06
CA TYR A 38 -2.85 6.72 -4.70
C TYR A 38 -3.13 8.19 -4.40
N VAL A 39 -2.26 9.09 -4.89
CA VAL A 39 -2.46 10.55 -4.76
C VAL A 39 -3.72 10.98 -5.53
N ASN A 40 -3.89 10.47 -6.75
CA ASN A 40 -5.05 10.75 -7.60
C ASN A 40 -6.35 10.25 -6.97
N GLY A 41 -6.34 9.03 -6.43
CA GLY A 41 -7.49 8.47 -5.70
C GLY A 41 -7.82 9.27 -4.44
N ALA A 42 -6.81 9.68 -3.66
CA ALA A 42 -6.99 10.51 -2.48
C ALA A 42 -7.59 11.87 -2.83
N LEU A 43 -7.05 12.56 -3.86
CA LEU A 43 -7.57 13.84 -4.35
C LEU A 43 -9.03 13.72 -4.78
N TYR A 44 -9.35 12.75 -5.64
CA TYR A 44 -10.73 12.53 -6.09
C TYR A 44 -11.69 12.33 -4.91
N SER A 45 -11.27 11.52 -3.94
CA SER A 45 -12.10 11.18 -2.78
C SER A 45 -12.36 12.36 -1.85
N ILE A 46 -11.32 13.14 -1.49
CA ILE A 46 -11.49 14.31 -0.59
C ILE A 46 -12.20 15.49 -1.27
N LEU A 47 -12.07 15.62 -2.60
CA LEU A 47 -12.77 16.65 -3.37
C LEU A 47 -14.28 16.41 -3.45
N SER A 48 -14.79 15.28 -2.96
CA SER A 48 -16.24 15.14 -2.70
C SER A 48 -16.74 16.12 -1.64
N ILE A 49 -15.88 16.58 -0.72
CA ILE A 49 -16.27 17.57 0.30
C ILE A 49 -16.19 18.99 -0.28
N PRO A 50 -17.30 19.75 -0.27
CA PRO A 50 -17.34 21.13 -0.82
C PRO A 50 -16.34 22.07 -0.14
N ALA A 51 -16.15 21.99 1.18
CA ALA A 51 -15.17 22.82 1.89
C ALA A 51 -13.73 22.61 1.39
N ILE A 52 -13.38 21.37 1.00
CA ILE A 52 -12.06 21.06 0.45
C ILE A 52 -11.96 21.57 -1.00
N ARG A 53 -13.05 21.52 -1.78
CA ARG A 53 -13.08 22.09 -3.15
C ARG A 53 -12.80 23.59 -3.15
N GLU A 54 -13.42 24.35 -2.26
CA GLU A 54 -13.19 25.80 -2.18
C GLU A 54 -11.72 26.12 -1.86
N GLU A 55 -11.13 25.40 -0.92
CA GLU A 55 -9.71 25.55 -0.58
C GLU A 55 -8.80 25.18 -1.78
N ALA A 56 -9.12 24.08 -2.48
CA ALA A 56 -8.39 23.66 -3.67
C ALA A 56 -8.46 24.70 -4.80
N ARG A 57 -9.60 25.37 -4.99
CA ARG A 57 -9.74 26.48 -5.94
C ARG A 57 -8.91 27.69 -5.50
N ALA A 58 -8.92 28.04 -4.21
CA ALA A 58 -8.12 29.14 -3.67
C ALA A 58 -6.60 28.91 -3.87
N MET A 59 -6.14 27.67 -3.86
CA MET A 59 -4.75 27.30 -4.15
C MET A 59 -4.41 27.19 -5.64
N GLY A 60 -5.38 27.32 -6.55
CA GLY A 60 -5.14 27.14 -7.99
C GLY A 60 -4.86 25.68 -8.38
N MET A 61 -5.45 24.71 -7.66
CA MET A 61 -5.22 23.27 -7.89
C MET A 61 -5.55 22.85 -9.34
N GLU A 62 -6.52 23.48 -10.00
CA GLU A 62 -6.87 23.18 -11.40
C GLU A 62 -5.70 23.44 -12.35
N ASP A 63 -4.98 24.56 -12.16
CA ASP A 63 -3.84 24.91 -13.00
C ASP A 63 -2.66 23.97 -12.77
N ILE A 64 -2.46 23.55 -11.51
CA ILE A 64 -1.46 22.54 -11.15
C ILE A 64 -1.79 21.22 -11.86
N LEU A 65 -3.01 20.72 -11.73
CA LEU A 65 -3.46 19.48 -12.37
C LEU A 65 -3.34 19.53 -13.91
N ARG A 66 -3.65 20.67 -14.52
CA ARG A 66 -3.46 20.87 -15.97
C ARG A 66 -2.01 20.81 -16.43
N CYS A 67 -1.06 21.20 -15.58
CA CYS A 67 0.36 21.03 -15.91
C CYS A 67 0.73 19.55 -16.05
N PHE A 68 0.21 18.69 -15.16
CA PHE A 68 0.44 17.24 -15.20
C PHE A 68 -0.28 16.53 -16.34
N LEU A 69 -1.39 17.08 -16.86
CA LEU A 69 -2.08 16.53 -18.04
C LEU A 69 -1.19 16.52 -19.29
N ARG A 70 -0.29 17.50 -19.42
CA ARG A 70 0.60 17.64 -20.58
C ARG A 70 1.76 16.64 -20.59
N GLU A 71 2.13 16.12 -19.42
CA GLU A 71 3.35 15.34 -19.20
C GLU A 71 3.05 13.86 -18.87
N GLY A 72 1.80 13.54 -18.50
CA GLY A 72 1.39 12.20 -18.06
C GLY A 72 1.07 11.20 -19.17
N SER A 73 0.93 9.93 -18.78
CA SER A 73 0.41 8.86 -19.64
C SER A 73 -1.07 9.07 -19.96
N ALA A 74 -1.61 8.37 -20.97
CA ALA A 74 -3.04 8.46 -21.31
C ALA A 74 -3.96 8.02 -20.16
N GLU A 75 -3.48 7.15 -19.26
CA GLU A 75 -4.22 6.73 -18.06
C GLU A 75 -4.20 7.82 -17.00
N THR A 76 -3.02 8.35 -16.68
CA THR A 76 -2.83 9.46 -15.73
C THR A 76 -3.64 10.68 -16.17
N ALA A 77 -3.66 10.96 -17.47
CA ALA A 77 -4.43 12.05 -18.05
C ALA A 77 -5.94 11.90 -17.79
N ARG A 78 -6.50 10.69 -17.97
CA ARG A 78 -7.91 10.42 -17.66
C ARG A 78 -8.20 10.62 -16.17
N GLN A 79 -7.34 10.11 -15.29
CA GLN A 79 -7.50 10.28 -13.84
C GLN A 79 -7.53 11.76 -13.45
N ILE A 80 -6.59 12.55 -13.99
CA ILE A 80 -6.52 14.00 -13.77
C ILE A 80 -7.78 14.70 -14.30
N GLU A 81 -8.29 14.32 -15.47
CA GLU A 81 -9.55 14.87 -16.00
C GLU A 81 -10.74 14.60 -15.07
N PHE A 82 -10.83 13.40 -14.48
CA PHE A 82 -11.87 13.09 -13.50
C PHE A 82 -11.73 13.94 -12.23
N ILE A 83 -10.51 14.17 -11.75
CA ILE A 83 -10.24 15.02 -10.59
C ILE A 83 -10.65 16.48 -10.89
N ILE A 84 -10.32 17.00 -12.07
CA ILE A 84 -10.71 18.36 -12.48
C ILE A 84 -12.24 18.47 -12.57
N LYS A 85 -12.91 17.45 -13.13
CA LYS A 85 -14.39 17.41 -13.15
C LYS A 85 -14.98 17.40 -11.74
N GLN A 86 -14.38 16.64 -10.81
CA GLN A 86 -14.81 16.58 -9.42
C GLN A 86 -14.63 17.92 -8.69
N LEU A 87 -13.48 18.58 -8.90
CA LEU A 87 -13.16 19.90 -8.35
C LEU A 87 -14.17 20.98 -8.81
N ASN A 88 -14.57 20.90 -10.09
CA ASN A 88 -15.50 21.84 -10.71
C ASN A 88 -16.97 21.43 -10.62
N SER A 89 -17.26 20.27 -10.04
CA SER A 89 -18.65 19.88 -9.77
C SER A 89 -19.24 20.80 -8.70
N GLU A 90 -20.41 21.36 -8.99
CA GLU A 90 -21.25 22.04 -7.99
C GLU A 90 -22.16 21.04 -7.26
N GLU A 91 -22.32 19.84 -7.82
CA GLU A 91 -23.15 18.79 -7.27
C GLU A 91 -22.49 18.26 -5.99
N LEU A 92 -23.23 18.32 -4.88
CA LEU A 92 -22.92 17.54 -3.69
C LEU A 92 -23.20 16.10 -4.08
N LEU A 93 -22.16 15.36 -4.49
CA LEU A 93 -22.24 13.90 -4.50
C LEU A 93 -22.52 13.51 -3.06
N ASP A 94 -23.78 13.15 -2.84
CA ASP A 94 -24.42 12.92 -1.57
C ASP A 94 -23.46 12.19 -0.63
N ALA A 95 -23.04 12.88 0.44
CA ALA A 95 -22.35 12.27 1.58
C ALA A 95 -23.28 11.31 2.36
N VAL A 96 -24.32 10.78 1.71
CA VAL A 96 -25.51 10.19 2.32
C VAL A 96 -25.55 8.67 2.21
N LEU A 97 -24.67 8.01 1.45
CA LEU A 97 -24.67 6.53 1.38
C LEU A 97 -23.28 5.88 1.46
N GLU A 98 -22.34 6.46 2.21
CA GLU A 98 -21.28 5.64 2.80
C GLU A 98 -21.71 5.34 4.23
N SER A 99 -22.50 4.26 4.37
CA SER A 99 -22.77 3.61 5.66
C SER A 99 -21.45 3.49 6.39
N ASP A 100 -21.36 4.07 7.59
CA ASP A 100 -20.30 3.78 8.54
C ASP A 100 -20.59 2.35 9.01
N ASP A 101 -20.15 1.38 8.20
CA ASP A 101 -20.35 -0.04 8.44
C ASP A 101 -19.44 -0.45 9.61
N ASP A 102 -19.89 -0.14 10.82
CA ASP A 102 -19.57 -0.91 12.01
C ASP A 102 -20.44 -2.18 11.97
N GLU A 103 -20.24 -3.04 10.97
CA GLU A 103 -20.76 -4.41 11.01
C GLU A 103 -19.68 -5.32 11.58
N ASP A 104 -20.06 -5.92 12.72
CA ASP A 104 -19.34 -6.92 13.47
C ASP A 104 -18.84 -8.05 12.56
N GLU A 105 -17.70 -8.63 12.96
CA GLU A 105 -17.15 -9.87 12.42
C GLU A 105 -18.24 -10.95 12.29
N ASP A 106 -18.73 -11.19 11.08
CA ASP A 106 -19.26 -12.49 10.70
C ASP A 106 -18.56 -12.96 9.42
N ASP A 107 -17.88 -14.09 9.59
CA ASP A 107 -17.16 -14.85 8.58
C ASP A 107 -18.11 -15.27 7.44
N GLU A 108 -18.15 -14.50 6.35
CA GLU A 108 -18.60 -15.03 5.06
C GLU A 108 -17.52 -14.81 4.00
N ASP A 109 -16.59 -15.77 3.95
CA ASP A 109 -15.94 -16.31 2.76
C ASP A 109 -15.88 -15.35 1.55
N HIS A 110 -15.11 -14.27 1.68
CA HIS A 110 -14.55 -13.63 0.50
C HIS A 110 -13.23 -14.32 0.13
N ASP A 111 -13.36 -15.57 -0.30
CA ASP A 111 -12.35 -16.23 -1.10
C ASP A 111 -12.38 -15.62 -2.52
N SER A 112 -12.18 -14.30 -2.60
CA SER A 112 -11.67 -13.68 -3.83
C SER A 112 -10.19 -14.03 -3.87
N MET A 113 -9.88 -15.24 -4.31
CA MET A 113 -8.53 -15.59 -4.70
C MET A 113 -8.05 -14.51 -5.68
N GLU A 114 -7.07 -13.72 -5.25
CA GLU A 114 -6.27 -12.84 -6.10
C GLU A 114 -5.62 -13.72 -7.18
N ALA A 115 -6.34 -13.95 -8.27
CA ALA A 115 -5.85 -14.68 -9.43
C ALA A 115 -4.97 -13.73 -10.25
N ASP A 116 -3.71 -13.61 -9.86
CA ASP A 116 -2.54 -13.51 -10.78
C ASP A 116 -1.26 -13.06 -10.04
N LEU A 117 -0.73 -13.88 -9.11
CA LEU A 117 0.67 -13.73 -8.65
C LEU A 117 1.58 -14.91 -8.97
N ASP A 118 1.21 -15.77 -9.94
CA ASP A 118 2.07 -16.88 -10.38
C ASP A 118 2.28 -16.90 -11.90
N LYS A 119 2.15 -15.75 -12.58
CA LYS A 119 2.37 -15.70 -14.03
C LYS A 119 3.86 -15.66 -14.36
N ASP A 120 4.46 -16.84 -14.22
CA ASP A 120 5.70 -17.28 -14.86
C ASP A 120 7.00 -16.54 -14.48
N GLU A 121 7.26 -16.28 -13.20
CA GLU A 121 8.67 -16.29 -12.75
C GLU A 121 9.15 -17.74 -12.66
N LEU A 122 9.43 -18.33 -13.83
CA LEU A 122 10.15 -19.59 -13.91
C LEU A 122 11.57 -19.31 -13.37
N ILE A 123 11.81 -19.57 -12.08
CA ILE A 123 13.15 -19.56 -11.50
C ILE A 123 13.92 -20.73 -12.13
N GLN A 124 14.53 -20.47 -13.27
CA GLN A 124 15.43 -21.40 -13.91
C GLN A 124 16.80 -21.24 -13.25
N PRO A 125 17.43 -22.35 -12.81
CA PRO A 125 18.80 -22.30 -12.31
C PRO A 125 19.70 -21.72 -13.40
N GLN A 126 20.58 -20.79 -13.04
CA GLN A 126 21.62 -20.33 -13.96
C GLN A 126 22.50 -21.53 -14.38
N LEU A 127 23.14 -21.46 -15.53
CA LEU A 127 24.01 -22.53 -16.04
C LEU A 127 25.13 -22.82 -15.01
N GLY A 128 24.99 -23.92 -14.24
CA GLY A 128 25.93 -24.33 -13.20
C GLY A 128 25.41 -24.20 -11.76
N GLU A 129 24.21 -23.68 -11.53
CA GLU A 129 23.56 -23.69 -10.22
C GLU A 129 22.93 -25.05 -9.91
N LEU A 130 23.08 -25.47 -8.66
CA LEU A 130 22.40 -26.67 -8.14
C LEU A 130 20.95 -26.30 -7.82
N SER A 131 20.01 -27.15 -8.22
CA SER A 131 18.58 -26.99 -7.88
C SER A 131 17.96 -28.31 -7.44
N GLY A 132 16.81 -28.22 -6.75
CA GLY A 132 16.04 -29.37 -6.29
C GLY A 132 16.85 -30.33 -5.41
N GLU A 133 16.69 -31.64 -5.64
CA GLU A 133 17.33 -32.72 -4.88
C GLU A 133 18.87 -32.63 -4.89
N LYS A 134 19.49 -32.13 -5.97
CA LYS A 134 20.94 -31.98 -6.07
C LYS A 134 21.47 -30.94 -5.08
N LEU A 135 20.76 -29.82 -4.90
CA LEU A 135 21.11 -28.80 -3.92
C LEU A 135 20.94 -29.34 -2.49
N LEU A 136 19.80 -29.98 -2.21
CA LEU A 136 19.52 -30.55 -0.90
C LEU A 136 20.54 -31.61 -0.50
N THR A 137 20.91 -32.49 -1.44
CA THR A 137 21.89 -33.55 -1.17
C THR A 137 23.29 -33.00 -0.93
N THR A 138 23.67 -31.94 -1.66
CA THR A 138 25.00 -31.33 -1.57
C THR A 138 25.17 -30.50 -0.29
N GLU A 139 24.18 -29.68 0.07
CA GLU A 139 24.28 -28.75 1.21
C GLU A 139 23.82 -29.37 2.54
N TYR A 140 22.85 -30.28 2.52
CA TYR A 140 22.15 -30.72 3.73
C TYR A 140 22.18 -32.23 3.99
N LEU A 141 22.31 -33.08 2.96
CA LEU A 141 22.28 -34.54 3.14
C LEU A 141 23.66 -35.19 3.30
N GLY A 142 24.74 -34.41 3.33
CA GLY A 142 26.02 -34.87 3.88
C GLY A 142 26.54 -36.19 3.31
N ILE A 143 26.83 -36.25 2.00
CA ILE A 143 27.93 -37.11 1.55
C ILE A 143 29.20 -36.29 1.77
N MET A 144 29.96 -36.65 2.81
CA MET A 144 31.23 -36.04 3.21
C MET A 144 32.32 -36.17 2.13
N THR A 145 32.21 -35.48 0.99
CA THR A 145 33.30 -35.36 0.03
C THR A 145 33.61 -33.89 -0.22
N ASN A 146 34.44 -33.36 0.68
CA ASN A 146 35.20 -32.13 0.49
C ASN A 146 35.79 -32.07 -0.92
N THR A 147 35.20 -31.26 -1.81
CA THR A 147 35.95 -30.66 -2.91
C THR A 147 35.68 -29.17 -2.88
N GLY A 148 36.60 -28.46 -2.22
CA GLY A 148 36.46 -27.04 -1.96
C GLY A 148 36.37 -26.22 -3.23
N LYS A 149 35.60 -25.12 -3.15
CA LYS A 149 35.87 -23.89 -3.91
C LYS A 149 35.17 -22.70 -3.24
N THR A 150 36.02 -21.90 -2.60
CA THR A 150 36.01 -20.44 -2.54
C THR A 150 34.74 -19.73 -2.06
N ARG A 151 34.64 -19.64 -0.73
CA ARG A 151 34.01 -18.56 0.03
C ARG A 151 34.26 -17.19 -0.64
N ARG A 152 33.23 -16.57 -1.21
CA ARG A 152 33.20 -15.11 -1.41
C ARG A 152 32.59 -14.47 -0.16
N LYS A 153 33.41 -13.73 0.58
CA LYS A 153 33.00 -12.93 1.73
C LYS A 153 32.16 -11.74 1.24
N GLY A 154 30.88 -11.70 1.61
CA GLY A 154 30.14 -10.46 1.86
C GLY A 154 30.19 -10.14 3.37
N PRO A 155 29.97 -8.87 3.79
CA PRO A 155 30.26 -8.43 5.15
C PRO A 155 29.15 -8.78 6.16
N ALA A 156 29.63 -8.93 7.40
CA ALA A 156 29.07 -9.07 8.74
C ALA A 156 27.55 -8.97 9.03
N SER A 157 27.19 -9.69 10.12
CA SER A 157 25.92 -9.78 10.87
C SER A 157 24.93 -10.77 10.26
N VAL A 158 24.45 -11.83 10.93
CA VAL A 158 24.34 -12.20 12.34
C VAL A 158 24.60 -13.72 12.42
N GLN A 159 25.43 -14.18 13.36
CA GLN A 159 25.47 -15.59 13.72
C GLN A 159 24.13 -15.96 14.36
N TRP A 160 23.24 -16.58 13.59
CA TRP A 160 22.13 -17.32 14.18
C TRP A 160 22.65 -18.71 14.50
N SER A 161 22.95 -18.96 15.78
CA SER A 161 23.21 -20.29 16.31
C SER A 161 22.01 -21.19 15.98
N GLY A 162 22.15 -22.01 14.95
CA GLY A 162 21.07 -22.86 14.42
C GLY A 162 20.93 -24.18 15.15
N ALA A 163 20.43 -24.17 16.38
CA ALA A 163 20.16 -25.42 17.11
C ALA A 163 18.91 -25.39 18.01
N GLU A 164 17.97 -24.47 17.81
CA GLU A 164 16.72 -24.50 18.57
C GLU A 164 15.52 -24.11 17.69
N PRO A 165 14.41 -24.89 17.71
CA PRO A 165 13.20 -24.54 16.96
C PRO A 165 12.64 -23.21 17.47
N LEU A 166 12.41 -22.26 16.57
CA LEU A 166 11.81 -20.97 16.92
C LEU A 166 10.40 -21.18 17.50
N ARG A 167 10.16 -20.62 18.68
CA ARG A 167 8.85 -20.66 19.35
C ARG A 167 8.11 -19.35 19.14
N ARG A 168 6.78 -19.44 18.94
CA ARG A 168 5.92 -18.26 18.83
C ARG A 168 5.87 -17.47 20.14
N PRO A 169 5.88 -16.13 20.10
CA PRO A 169 5.58 -15.30 21.26
C PRO A 169 4.16 -15.59 21.78
N VAL A 170 3.99 -15.54 23.11
CA VAL A 170 2.68 -15.65 23.77
C VAL A 170 2.20 -14.27 24.21
N THR A 171 0.98 -13.91 23.80
CA THR A 171 0.34 -12.64 24.18
C THR A 171 -0.14 -12.71 25.64
N PRO A 172 0.22 -11.76 26.52
CA PRO A 172 -0.30 -11.72 27.88
C PRO A 172 -1.81 -11.40 27.89
N GLY A 173 -2.62 -12.31 28.45
CA GLY A 173 -4.06 -12.11 28.63
C GLY A 173 -4.36 -11.05 29.69
N GLY A 174 -5.14 -10.02 29.32
CA GLY A 174 -5.59 -8.97 30.22
C GLY A 174 -6.55 -9.51 31.29
N HIS A 175 -6.13 -9.45 32.56
CA HIS A 175 -6.98 -9.76 33.70
C HIS A 175 -8.06 -8.67 33.86
N ARG A 176 -9.34 -9.00 33.59
CA ARG A 176 -10.48 -8.22 34.08
C ARG A 176 -10.57 -8.40 35.59
N ASN A 177 -10.15 -7.39 36.35
CA ASN A 177 -10.40 -7.33 37.78
C ASN A 177 -11.87 -6.92 37.98
N GLY A 178 -12.73 -7.89 38.28
CA GLY A 178 -14.09 -7.64 38.74
C GLY A 178 -14.07 -7.01 40.13
N TYR A 179 -14.74 -5.88 40.29
CA TYR A 179 -15.02 -5.30 41.61
C TYR A 179 -16.15 -6.09 42.29
N PRO A 180 -16.02 -6.52 43.56
CA PRO A 180 -17.15 -6.94 44.34
C PRO A 180 -17.82 -5.73 45.03
N VAL A 181 -19.13 -5.88 45.19
CA VAL A 181 -20.10 -4.96 45.81
C VAL A 181 -19.93 -4.88 47.33
#